data_AF-A0AAD7VPR9-F1
#
_entry.id   AF-A0AAD7VPR9-F1
#
_cell.length_a   1.000
_cell.length_b   1.000
_cell.length_c   1.000
_cell.angle_alpha   90.00
_cell.angle_beta   90.00
_cell.angle_gamma   90.00
#
_symmetry.space_group_name_H-M   'P 1'
#
loop_
_entity.id
_entity.type
_entity.pdbx_description
1 polymer ?
#
loop_
_entity_poly.entity_id
_entity_poly.type
_entity_poly.pdbx_seq_one_letter_code
_entity_poly.pdbx_strand_id
1 'polypeptide(L)'
;MGFKDNLLGPLPPGNGLYTRQSLSTDKDASRTPTNPPHHPSYKPDLDQPSAQQLPSVDQCICHLKLLTARANLQEDISTSESLFGLSDSLTERLSDRNKQEVLPKIREKRWQVYVFRAVERCRVLWEREDLSSHGHFDLITEKGKVINWGPDRAPPLGTICSCDGRSSINEIPNVLMVLHSSMQNPRAFFEDCIRQEKMDVWATGLPWALINTCIDNSSSTMSNFEQMTGFALDNLHDPSTAKTDAFLDDPKRPFEHGRGYVDRSFTTTCAQCNFTTNHEILKLQKFRRDLQALLKDDVPMPGTSLSQEGRPDKALNPDLRRHEMFFPNRIIIGGLKTLLINATDNIQVGKSTVTNIRDAFDRAIRDASLV
;
A
#
# COMPACT_ATOMS: atom_id res chain seq x y z
N MET A 1 20.43 28.79 33.29
CA MET A 1 19.00 28.41 33.32
C MET A 1 18.70 27.78 31.96
N GLY A 2 18.63 26.47 31.75
CA GLY A 2 18.37 25.36 32.65
C GLY A 2 17.06 24.70 32.23
N PHE A 3 17.09 23.77 31.27
CA PHE A 3 16.15 22.64 31.20
C PHE A 3 16.90 21.44 30.59
N LYS A 4 16.86 20.35 31.36
CA LYS A 4 17.70 19.16 31.26
C LYS A 4 17.09 18.11 30.35
N ASP A 5 18.00 17.32 29.79
CA ASP A 5 17.85 15.95 29.34
C ASP A 5 17.01 15.10 30.31
N ASN A 6 16.03 14.37 29.78
CA ASN A 6 15.45 13.15 30.37
C ASN A 6 14.43 12.57 29.37
N LEU A 7 14.87 11.68 28.48
CA LEU A 7 14.02 10.67 27.81
C LEU A 7 14.93 9.61 27.13
N LEU A 8 15.82 9.01 27.92
CA LEU A 8 16.44 7.73 27.58
C LEU A 8 16.23 6.82 28.79
N GLY A 9 15.32 5.85 28.65
CA GLY A 9 15.14 4.78 29.62
C GLY A 9 16.37 3.87 29.69
N PRO A 10 16.53 3.08 30.75
CA PRO A 10 17.72 2.26 30.98
C PRO A 10 17.86 1.15 29.94
N LEU A 11 19.10 0.94 29.49
CA LEU A 11 19.51 -0.17 28.62
C LEU A 11 19.28 -1.53 29.31
N PRO A 12 18.87 -2.58 28.58
CA PRO A 12 18.73 -3.92 29.14
C PRO A 12 20.10 -4.54 29.48
N PRO A 13 20.20 -5.31 30.57
CA PRO A 13 21.44 -5.98 30.95
C PRO A 13 21.79 -7.12 29.99
N GLY A 14 23.09 -7.21 29.71
CA GLY A 14 23.68 -8.13 28.73
C GLY A 14 23.71 -9.60 29.14
N ASN A 15 23.90 -10.43 28.11
CA ASN A 15 24.03 -11.87 28.12
C ASN A 15 24.90 -12.43 29.26
N GLY A 16 24.33 -13.36 30.03
CA GLY A 16 25.06 -14.17 31.00
C GLY A 16 24.34 -15.49 31.29
N LEU A 17 25.00 -16.58 30.88
CA LEU A 17 24.98 -17.91 31.51
C LEU A 17 23.81 -18.87 31.18
N TYR A 18 23.96 -19.59 30.07
CA TYR A 18 23.52 -20.99 29.99
C TYR A 18 24.45 -21.84 30.86
N THR A 19 24.00 -22.20 32.06
CA THR A 19 24.67 -23.22 32.88
C THR A 19 24.28 -24.60 32.35
N ARG A 20 25.25 -25.27 31.74
CA ARG A 20 25.20 -26.67 31.31
C ARG A 20 25.18 -27.57 32.54
N GLN A 21 24.02 -28.06 32.96
CA GLN A 21 23.96 -29.15 33.94
C GLN A 21 24.11 -30.50 33.24
N SER A 22 25.14 -31.20 33.70
CA SER A 22 25.62 -32.52 33.33
C SER A 22 24.57 -33.62 33.51
N LEU A 23 24.51 -34.55 32.55
CA LEU A 23 23.81 -35.81 32.66
C LEU A 23 24.35 -36.63 33.86
N SER A 24 23.45 -37.03 34.75
CA SER A 24 23.66 -38.19 35.63
C SER A 24 22.66 -39.27 35.25
N THR A 25 23.21 -40.44 34.93
CA THR A 25 22.52 -41.70 34.67
C THR A 25 21.70 -42.16 35.88
N ASP A 26 20.46 -42.58 35.67
CA ASP A 26 19.93 -43.73 36.40
C ASP A 26 18.80 -44.45 35.65
N LYS A 27 18.79 -45.77 35.84
CA LYS A 27 18.07 -46.81 35.09
C LYS A 27 16.62 -47.01 35.55
N ASP A 28 15.83 -47.54 34.61
CA ASP A 28 14.67 -48.42 34.74
C ASP A 28 13.46 -47.99 35.61
N ALA A 29 12.36 -47.67 34.94
CA ALA A 29 11.03 -48.20 35.27
C ALA A 29 10.06 -48.05 34.10
N SER A 30 9.59 -49.17 33.56
CA SER A 30 8.52 -49.29 32.56
C SER A 30 7.30 -48.43 32.90
N ARG A 31 6.88 -47.56 31.97
CA ARG A 31 5.53 -47.00 31.91
C ARG A 31 4.99 -47.13 30.49
N THR A 32 3.80 -47.71 30.41
CA THR A 32 2.99 -47.89 29.20
C THR A 32 2.72 -46.56 28.48
N PRO A 33 2.60 -46.55 27.14
CA PRO A 33 2.35 -45.34 26.39
C PRO A 33 0.89 -44.90 26.59
N THR A 34 0.66 -43.94 27.49
CA THR A 34 -0.59 -43.17 27.49
C THR A 34 -0.53 -42.19 26.32
N ASN A 35 -1.44 -42.34 25.36
CA ASN A 35 -1.68 -41.35 24.31
C ASN A 35 -1.77 -39.94 24.92
N PRO A 36 -1.09 -38.93 24.34
CA PRO A 36 -1.21 -37.57 24.83
C PRO A 36 -2.67 -37.10 24.68
N PRO A 37 -3.21 -36.35 25.66
CA PRO A 37 -4.56 -35.84 25.59
C PRO A 37 -4.73 -34.98 24.35
N HIS A 38 -5.79 -35.22 23.58
CA HIS A 38 -6.21 -34.37 22.47
C HIS A 38 -6.40 -32.94 23.00
N HIS A 39 -5.46 -32.05 22.69
CA HIS A 39 -5.68 -30.62 22.83
C HIS A 39 -6.88 -30.25 21.95
N PRO A 40 -7.90 -29.53 22.47
CA PRO A 40 -8.94 -28.99 21.61
C PRO A 40 -8.27 -28.13 20.53
N SER A 41 -8.64 -28.36 19.28
CA SER A 41 -8.13 -27.59 18.14
C SER A 41 -8.38 -26.11 18.40
N TYR A 42 -7.31 -25.37 18.70
CA TYR A 42 -7.38 -23.94 18.94
C TYR A 42 -7.78 -23.25 17.64
N LYS A 43 -8.94 -22.57 17.65
CA LYS A 43 -9.39 -21.75 16.52
C LYS A 43 -9.11 -20.29 16.88
N PRO A 44 -8.20 -19.59 16.16
CA PRO A 44 -7.86 -18.21 16.47
C PRO A 44 -9.04 -17.27 16.18
N ASP A 45 -9.23 -16.28 17.05
CA ASP A 45 -10.22 -15.21 16.89
C ASP A 45 -9.68 -14.11 15.97
N LEU A 46 -10.04 -14.19 14.69
CA LEU A 46 -9.56 -13.30 13.61
C LEU A 46 -10.70 -12.53 12.93
N ASP A 47 -11.90 -12.56 13.51
CA ASP A 47 -13.01 -11.73 13.03
C ASP A 47 -12.68 -10.24 13.24
N GLN A 48 -13.25 -9.34 12.44
CA GLN A 48 -12.97 -7.91 12.64
C GLN A 48 -13.46 -7.44 14.02
N PRO A 49 -12.64 -6.70 14.79
CA PRO A 49 -13.08 -6.16 16.07
C PRO A 49 -14.20 -5.15 15.84
N SER A 50 -15.20 -5.15 16.72
CA SER A 50 -16.20 -4.09 16.72
C SER A 50 -15.53 -2.74 17.04
N ALA A 51 -16.11 -1.62 16.60
CA ALA A 51 -15.52 -0.28 16.70
C ALA A 51 -15.17 0.18 18.15
N GLN A 52 -15.56 -0.57 19.17
CA GLN A 52 -15.35 -0.26 20.59
C GLN A 52 -14.51 -1.32 21.32
N GLN A 53 -14.09 -2.39 20.63
CA GLN A 53 -13.35 -3.50 21.24
C GLN A 53 -11.87 -3.39 20.93
N LEU A 54 -11.04 -3.54 21.97
CA LEU A 54 -9.59 -3.70 21.80
C LEU A 54 -9.30 -4.94 20.95
N PRO A 55 -8.26 -4.91 20.10
CA PRO A 55 -7.89 -6.09 19.33
C PRO A 55 -7.62 -7.30 20.22
N SER A 56 -8.05 -8.49 19.78
CA SER A 56 -7.75 -9.75 20.45
C SER A 56 -6.24 -10.05 20.39
N VAL A 57 -5.78 -10.94 21.28
CA VAL A 57 -4.39 -11.42 21.25
C VAL A 57 -4.08 -12.07 19.90
N ASP A 58 -5.01 -12.85 19.35
CA ASP A 58 -4.85 -13.50 18.04
C ASP A 58 -4.74 -12.50 16.89
N GLN A 59 -5.57 -11.44 16.89
CA GLN A 59 -5.47 -10.37 15.91
C GLN A 59 -4.11 -9.66 15.99
N CYS A 60 -3.60 -9.40 17.21
CA CYS A 60 -2.30 -8.79 17.40
C CYS A 60 -1.17 -9.70 16.90
N ILE A 61 -1.24 -11.00 17.20
CA ILE A 61 -0.28 -12.00 16.71
C ILE A 61 -0.31 -12.07 15.19
N CYS A 62 -1.49 -12.15 14.57
CA CYS A 62 -1.64 -12.19 13.12
C CYS A 62 -1.09 -10.92 12.45
N HIS A 63 -1.34 -9.75 13.02
CA HIS A 63 -0.77 -8.50 12.53
C HIS A 63 0.77 -8.49 12.65
N LEU A 64 1.33 -8.92 13.79
CA LEU A 64 2.79 -9.02 13.96
C LEU A 64 3.42 -10.01 12.97
N LYS A 65 2.75 -11.14 12.70
CA LYS A 65 3.15 -12.09 11.67
C LYS A 65 3.21 -11.41 10.29
N LEU A 66 2.19 -10.64 9.92
CA LEU A 66 2.17 -9.88 8.67
C LEU A 66 3.31 -8.84 8.58
N LEU A 67 3.61 -8.14 9.69
CA LEU A 67 4.70 -7.17 9.73
C LEU A 67 6.08 -7.84 9.59
N THR A 68 6.30 -8.96 10.28
CA THR A 68 7.52 -9.76 10.17
C THR A 68 7.70 -10.31 8.75
N ALA A 69 6.62 -10.83 8.17
CA ALA A 69 6.56 -11.29 6.79
C ALA A 69 7.01 -10.19 5.80
N ARG A 70 6.49 -8.98 5.95
CA ARG A 70 6.90 -7.82 5.13
C ARG A 70 8.37 -7.44 5.32
N ALA A 71 8.87 -7.44 6.56
CA ALA A 71 10.26 -7.11 6.86
C ALA A 71 11.23 -8.12 6.22
N ASN A 72 10.93 -9.41 6.32
CA ASN A 72 11.70 -10.46 5.67
C ASN A 72 11.67 -10.32 4.15
N LEU A 73 10.49 -10.06 3.56
CA LEU A 73 10.36 -9.83 2.12
C LEU A 73 11.20 -8.63 1.66
N GLN A 74 11.20 -7.53 2.42
CA GLN A 74 12.03 -6.37 2.09
C GLN A 74 13.51 -6.74 2.10
N GLU A 75 13.99 -7.46 3.12
CA GLU A 75 15.39 -7.91 3.20
C GLU A 75 15.74 -8.86 2.04
N ASP A 76 14.88 -9.83 1.74
CA ASP A 76 15.09 -10.80 0.67
C ASP A 76 15.20 -10.11 -0.69
N ILE A 77 14.28 -9.21 -1.03
CA ILE A 77 14.34 -8.44 -2.29
C ILE A 77 15.56 -7.51 -2.31
N SER A 78 15.86 -6.88 -1.18
CA SER A 78 16.99 -5.96 -1.01
C SER A 78 18.34 -6.67 -1.06
N THR A 79 18.42 -7.97 -0.81
CA THR A 79 19.68 -8.75 -0.84
C THR A 79 19.78 -9.69 -2.04
N SER A 80 18.68 -9.93 -2.75
CA SER A 80 18.66 -10.74 -3.97
C SER A 80 19.46 -10.09 -5.11
N GLU A 81 20.58 -10.72 -5.46
CA GLU A 81 21.48 -10.24 -6.50
C GLU A 81 20.81 -10.09 -7.86
N SER A 82 21.20 -9.04 -8.58
CA SER A 82 20.84 -8.78 -9.98
C SER A 82 19.35 -8.61 -10.28
N LEU A 83 18.47 -8.54 -9.27
CA LEU A 83 17.05 -8.25 -9.50
C LEU A 83 16.87 -6.88 -10.16
N PHE A 84 16.03 -6.84 -11.20
CA PHE A 84 15.72 -5.63 -11.96
C PHE A 84 16.95 -4.97 -12.62
N GLY A 85 18.01 -5.73 -12.87
CA GLY A 85 19.27 -5.21 -13.43
C GLY A 85 20.15 -4.47 -12.41
N LEU A 86 19.85 -4.61 -11.11
CA LEU A 86 20.58 -3.97 -10.02
C LEU A 86 21.40 -5.02 -9.26
N SER A 87 22.72 -5.06 -9.47
CA SER A 87 23.63 -5.96 -8.75
C SER A 87 24.51 -5.21 -7.76
N ASP A 88 24.86 -5.84 -6.64
CA ASP A 88 25.80 -5.26 -5.67
C ASP A 88 27.21 -5.17 -6.27
N SER A 89 27.51 -5.97 -7.29
CA SER A 89 28.75 -5.92 -8.07
C SER A 89 29.01 -4.55 -8.73
N LEU A 90 27.97 -3.74 -8.95
CA LEU A 90 28.11 -2.36 -9.42
C LEU A 90 28.98 -1.50 -8.48
N THR A 91 29.13 -1.92 -7.22
CA THR A 91 29.94 -1.22 -6.22
C THR A 91 31.38 -1.72 -6.15
N GLU A 92 31.75 -2.83 -6.79
CA GLU A 92 33.06 -3.48 -6.63
C GLU A 92 34.24 -2.55 -6.96
N ARG A 93 34.05 -1.70 -7.98
CA ARG A 93 35.06 -0.75 -8.49
C ARG A 93 35.13 0.54 -7.68
N LEU A 94 34.30 0.70 -6.65
CA LEU A 94 34.25 1.89 -5.79
C LEU A 94 35.20 1.75 -4.59
N SER A 95 35.61 2.88 -4.00
CA SER A 95 36.32 2.89 -2.72
C SER A 95 35.41 2.39 -1.59
N ASP A 96 35.98 1.87 -0.50
CA ASP A 96 35.19 1.31 0.62
C ASP A 96 34.19 2.32 1.21
N ARG A 97 34.59 3.59 1.31
CA ARG A 97 33.70 4.68 1.73
C ARG A 97 32.51 4.83 0.79
N ASN A 98 32.74 4.81 -0.52
CA ASN A 98 31.67 4.95 -1.50
C ASN A 98 30.80 3.68 -1.56
N LYS A 99 31.38 2.48 -1.34
CA LYS A 99 30.63 1.22 -1.23
C LYS A 99 29.61 1.28 -0.11
N GLN A 100 30.02 1.72 1.09
CA GLN A 100 29.12 1.87 2.24
C GLN A 100 27.97 2.85 1.99
N GLU A 101 28.14 3.82 1.08
CA GLU A 101 27.10 4.79 0.74
C GLU A 101 26.18 4.32 -0.40
N VAL A 102 26.73 3.67 -1.43
CA VAL A 102 26.01 3.31 -2.66
C VAL A 102 25.26 1.99 -2.51
N LEU A 103 25.84 1.00 -1.82
CA LEU A 103 25.25 -0.31 -1.67
C LEU A 103 23.83 -0.25 -1.06
N PRO A 104 23.59 0.46 0.07
CA PRO A 104 22.24 0.58 0.61
C PRO A 104 21.25 1.23 -0.37
N LYS A 105 21.71 2.15 -1.21
CA LYS A 105 20.87 2.83 -2.20
C LYS A 105 20.49 1.88 -3.35
N ILE A 106 21.37 0.97 -3.77
CA ILE A 106 21.05 -0.09 -4.75
C ILE A 106 19.98 -1.02 -4.18
N ARG A 107 20.14 -1.44 -2.93
CA ARG A 107 19.19 -2.31 -2.22
C ARG A 107 17.81 -1.66 -2.08
N GLU A 108 17.80 -0.41 -1.63
CA GLU A 108 16.60 0.42 -1.55
C GLU A 108 15.93 0.59 -2.93
N LYS A 109 16.73 0.78 -3.99
CA LYS A 109 16.22 0.88 -5.37
C LYS A 109 15.54 -0.43 -5.82
N ARG A 110 16.11 -1.59 -5.49
CA ARG A 110 15.47 -2.90 -5.75
C ARG A 110 14.13 -3.01 -5.06
N TRP A 111 14.07 -2.63 -3.78
CA TRP A 111 12.82 -2.61 -3.03
C TRP A 111 11.77 -1.67 -3.64
N GLN A 112 12.16 -0.45 -4.04
CA GLN A 112 11.24 0.50 -4.68
C GLN A 112 10.64 -0.04 -5.98
N VAL A 113 11.45 -0.70 -6.83
CA VAL A 113 10.95 -1.32 -8.06
C VAL A 113 9.96 -2.44 -7.75
N TYR A 114 10.26 -3.28 -6.75
CA TYR A 114 9.35 -4.33 -6.31
C TYR A 114 8.01 -3.76 -5.81
N VAL A 115 8.05 -2.74 -4.95
CA VAL A 115 6.84 -2.07 -4.43
C VAL A 115 6.03 -1.45 -5.56
N PHE A 116 6.68 -0.81 -6.54
CA PHE A 116 5.97 -0.23 -7.68
C PHE A 116 5.21 -1.27 -8.50
N ARG A 117 5.82 -2.43 -8.77
CA ARG A 117 5.15 -3.56 -9.42
C ARG A 117 3.97 -4.07 -8.59
N ALA A 118 4.12 -4.13 -7.26
CA ALA A 118 3.05 -4.48 -6.34
C ALA A 118 1.87 -3.48 -6.39
N VAL A 119 2.16 -2.19 -6.54
CA VAL A 119 1.14 -1.14 -6.68
C VAL A 119 0.38 -1.30 -7.99
N GLU A 120 1.04 -1.62 -9.11
CA GLU A 120 0.34 -1.87 -10.39
C GLU A 120 -0.59 -3.07 -10.31
N ARG A 121 -0.17 -4.16 -9.64
CA ARG A 121 -1.02 -5.32 -9.36
C ARG A 121 -2.22 -4.94 -8.49
N CYS A 122 -1.98 -4.18 -7.42
CA CYS A 122 -3.03 -3.70 -6.55
C CYS A 122 -4.03 -2.81 -7.30
N ARG A 123 -3.56 -1.95 -8.21
CA ARG A 123 -4.39 -1.11 -9.08
C ARG A 123 -5.29 -1.95 -9.98
N VAL A 124 -4.74 -2.96 -10.65
CA VAL A 124 -5.54 -3.86 -11.51
C VAL A 124 -6.57 -4.63 -10.71
N LEU A 125 -6.22 -5.13 -9.52
CA LEU A 125 -7.19 -5.76 -8.63
C LEU A 125 -8.28 -4.77 -8.22
N TRP A 126 -7.90 -3.55 -7.83
CA TRP A 126 -8.80 -2.51 -7.38
C TRP A 126 -9.79 -2.09 -8.47
N GLU A 127 -9.37 -2.01 -9.73
CA GLU A 127 -10.23 -1.61 -10.86
C GLU A 127 -11.31 -2.63 -11.24
N ARG A 128 -11.33 -3.81 -10.61
CA ARG A 128 -12.33 -4.83 -10.93
C ARG A 128 -13.74 -4.48 -10.44
N GLU A 129 -14.73 -4.75 -11.29
CA GLU A 129 -16.14 -4.51 -11.02
C GLU A 129 -16.72 -5.43 -9.94
N ASP A 130 -16.19 -6.64 -9.76
CA ASP A 130 -16.69 -7.59 -8.75
C ASP A 130 -16.31 -7.21 -7.31
N LEU A 131 -15.42 -6.22 -7.14
CA LEU A 131 -15.16 -5.57 -5.86
C LEU A 131 -16.07 -4.36 -5.60
N SER A 132 -16.89 -3.96 -6.57
CA SER A 132 -17.80 -2.84 -6.44
C SER A 132 -19.19 -3.29 -5.95
N SER A 133 -19.67 -2.64 -4.91
CA SER A 133 -21.03 -2.69 -4.41
C SER A 133 -21.92 -1.85 -5.33
N HIS A 134 -22.92 -2.44 -5.98
CA HIS A 134 -23.90 -1.64 -6.72
C HIS A 134 -24.81 -0.93 -5.70
N GLY A 135 -24.59 0.36 -5.45
CA GLY A 135 -25.37 1.09 -4.45
C GLY A 135 -25.14 2.60 -4.49
N HIS A 136 -26.22 3.37 -4.34
CA HIS A 136 -26.19 4.83 -4.27
C HIS A 136 -25.52 5.31 -2.97
N PHE A 137 -24.95 6.52 -2.96
CA PHE A 137 -24.33 7.16 -1.78
C PHE A 137 -25.22 7.14 -0.52
N ASP A 138 -26.55 7.10 -0.70
CA ASP A 138 -27.51 7.04 0.42
C ASP A 138 -27.45 5.71 1.20
N LEU A 139 -26.82 4.68 0.65
CA LEU A 139 -26.67 3.36 1.28
C LEU A 139 -25.39 3.24 2.12
N ILE A 140 -24.58 4.29 2.26
CA ILE A 140 -23.30 4.27 3.01
C ILE A 140 -23.48 3.87 4.49
N THR A 141 -24.70 3.96 5.02
CA THR A 141 -25.04 3.55 6.40
C THR A 141 -25.67 2.16 6.51
N GLU A 142 -26.08 1.55 5.40
CA GLU A 142 -26.60 0.19 5.41
C GLU A 142 -25.42 -0.79 5.43
N LYS A 143 -25.49 -1.83 6.27
CA LYS A 143 -24.40 -2.83 6.33
C LYS A 143 -24.24 -3.47 4.96
N GLY A 144 -23.18 -3.07 4.26
CA GLY A 144 -22.79 -3.62 2.97
C GLY A 144 -22.57 -5.13 3.05
N LYS A 145 -22.57 -5.78 1.89
CA LYS A 145 -22.31 -7.20 1.79
C LYS A 145 -20.84 -7.43 2.14
N VAL A 146 -20.56 -8.40 3.01
CA VAL A 146 -19.18 -8.78 3.28
C VAL A 146 -18.63 -9.53 2.07
N ILE A 147 -17.48 -9.10 1.54
CA ILE A 147 -16.74 -9.81 0.51
C ILE A 147 -16.28 -11.13 1.13
N ASN A 148 -16.72 -12.23 0.55
CA ASN A 148 -16.11 -13.51 0.87
C ASN A 148 -14.76 -13.60 0.14
N TRP A 149 -13.69 -13.34 0.87
CA TRP A 149 -12.31 -13.54 0.42
C TRP A 149 -12.00 -15.03 0.27
N GLY A 150 -12.56 -15.66 -0.77
CA GLY A 150 -12.19 -17.01 -1.19
C GLY A 150 -10.89 -17.01 -2.02
N PRO A 151 -10.34 -18.20 -2.34
CA PRO A 151 -9.12 -18.33 -3.17
C PRO A 151 -9.21 -17.60 -4.52
N ASP A 152 -10.43 -17.40 -5.02
CA ASP A 152 -10.70 -16.79 -6.33
C ASP A 152 -10.85 -15.26 -6.25
N ARG A 153 -11.02 -14.69 -5.05
CA ARG A 153 -11.32 -13.24 -4.89
C ARG A 153 -10.32 -12.52 -4.01
N ALA A 154 -9.58 -13.27 -3.21
CA ALA A 154 -8.53 -12.73 -2.35
C ALA A 154 -7.42 -12.05 -3.18
N PRO A 155 -6.80 -10.99 -2.64
CA PRO A 155 -5.51 -10.52 -3.16
C PRO A 155 -4.52 -11.71 -3.19
N PRO A 156 -3.51 -11.71 -4.07
CA PRO A 156 -2.57 -12.82 -4.19
C PRO A 156 -1.84 -13.01 -2.87
N LEU A 157 -2.11 -14.11 -2.15
CA LEU A 157 -1.61 -14.34 -0.78
C LEU A 157 -0.30 -15.13 -0.68
N GLY A 158 0.31 -15.45 -1.83
CA GLY A 158 1.59 -16.12 -1.90
C GLY A 158 1.69 -17.40 -1.07
N THR A 159 2.89 -17.89 -0.84
CA THR A 159 3.15 -19.12 -0.08
C THR A 159 4.43 -18.94 0.71
N ILE A 160 4.47 -19.33 1.98
CA ILE A 160 5.72 -19.38 2.78
C ILE A 160 6.27 -20.81 2.75
N CYS A 161 7.18 -21.15 1.83
CA CYS A 161 7.85 -22.45 1.90
C CYS A 161 8.98 -22.42 2.95
N SER A 162 8.87 -23.30 3.94
CA SER A 162 9.91 -23.55 4.93
C SER A 162 10.25 -25.04 4.90
N CYS A 163 11.15 -25.40 4.00
CA CYS A 163 11.95 -26.60 4.13
C CYS A 163 13.35 -26.29 3.57
N ASP A 164 14.38 -26.54 4.38
CA ASP A 164 15.77 -26.77 3.96
C ASP A 164 16.78 -25.61 4.05
N GLY A 165 16.40 -24.43 4.58
CA GLY A 165 17.38 -23.41 5.01
C GLY A 165 18.26 -22.82 3.89
N ARG A 166 17.88 -23.00 2.62
CA ARG A 166 18.41 -22.24 1.48
C ARG A 166 17.28 -21.44 0.87
N SER A 167 17.34 -20.12 1.06
CA SER A 167 16.37 -19.16 0.57
C SER A 167 16.23 -19.22 -0.95
N SER A 168 15.04 -19.58 -1.42
CA SER A 168 14.56 -19.18 -2.74
C SER A 168 13.11 -18.78 -2.59
N ILE A 169 12.79 -17.63 -3.19
CA ILE A 169 11.71 -16.70 -2.91
C ILE A 169 10.36 -17.40 -2.72
N ASN A 170 9.80 -17.21 -1.53
CA ASN A 170 8.48 -17.66 -1.15
C ASN A 170 7.63 -16.42 -0.90
N GLU A 171 6.74 -16.16 -1.86
CA GLU A 171 6.04 -14.91 -2.04
C GLU A 171 5.14 -14.60 -0.85
N ILE A 172 5.28 -13.40 -0.31
CA ILE A 172 4.34 -12.83 0.66
C ILE A 172 3.53 -11.76 -0.08
N PRO A 173 2.21 -11.65 0.17
CA PRO A 173 1.24 -10.91 -0.63
C PRO A 173 1.63 -9.45 -0.90
N ASN A 174 2.29 -9.21 -2.03
CA ASN A 174 2.74 -7.89 -2.44
C ASN A 174 1.57 -6.90 -2.57
N VAL A 175 0.41 -7.36 -3.04
CA VAL A 175 -0.82 -6.59 -3.06
C VAL A 175 -1.36 -6.31 -1.65
N LEU A 176 -1.30 -7.26 -0.70
CA LEU A 176 -1.74 -6.96 0.66
C LEU A 176 -0.87 -5.93 1.35
N MET A 177 0.42 -5.90 1.07
CA MET A 177 1.28 -4.83 1.59
C MET A 177 0.75 -3.46 1.14
N VAL A 178 0.38 -3.32 -0.14
CA VAL A 178 -0.18 -2.07 -0.68
C VAL A 178 -1.55 -1.78 -0.08
N LEU A 179 -2.43 -2.78 -0.01
CA LEU A 179 -3.77 -2.64 0.55
C LEU A 179 -3.73 -2.25 2.05
N HIS A 180 -2.91 -2.94 2.85
CA HIS A 180 -2.67 -2.64 4.26
C HIS A 180 -2.14 -1.21 4.42
N SER A 181 -1.17 -0.80 3.60
CA SER A 181 -0.63 0.57 3.66
C SER A 181 -1.69 1.63 3.35
N SER A 182 -2.63 1.34 2.43
CA SER A 182 -3.73 2.24 2.08
C SER A 182 -4.71 2.38 3.26
N MET A 183 -5.01 1.27 3.94
CA MET A 183 -5.89 1.24 5.11
C MET A 183 -5.33 1.97 6.35
N GLN A 184 -4.03 2.28 6.39
CA GLN A 184 -3.44 3.07 7.49
C GLN A 184 -3.88 4.53 7.50
N ASN A 185 -4.40 5.05 6.37
CA ASN A 185 -5.13 6.32 6.33
C ASN A 185 -6.62 6.03 6.16
N PRO A 186 -7.35 5.72 7.26
CA PRO A 186 -8.73 5.26 7.18
C PRO A 186 -9.66 6.30 6.55
N ARG A 187 -9.36 7.60 6.71
CA ARG A 187 -10.16 8.68 6.10
C ARG A 187 -10.06 8.66 4.58
N ALA A 188 -8.84 8.64 4.04
CA ALA A 188 -8.65 8.62 2.58
C ALA A 188 -9.13 7.30 1.98
N PHE A 189 -8.82 6.17 2.62
CA PHE A 189 -9.26 4.86 2.17
C PHE A 189 -10.79 4.71 2.16
N PHE A 190 -11.46 5.19 3.22
CA PHE A 190 -12.93 5.20 3.27
C PHE A 190 -13.54 6.07 2.17
N GLU A 191 -12.99 7.26 1.96
CA GLU A 191 -13.46 8.15 0.89
C GLU A 191 -13.27 7.55 -0.50
N ASP A 192 -12.13 6.91 -0.77
CA ASP A 192 -11.89 6.22 -2.03
C ASP A 192 -12.85 5.03 -2.22
N CYS A 193 -13.15 4.28 -1.15
CA CYS A 193 -14.18 3.23 -1.17
C CYS A 193 -15.57 3.79 -1.50
N ILE A 194 -15.96 4.95 -0.95
CA ILE A 194 -17.23 5.59 -1.29
C ILE A 194 -17.24 6.03 -2.75
N ARG A 195 -16.23 6.79 -3.18
CA ARG A 195 -16.16 7.39 -4.52
C ARG A 195 -16.11 6.36 -5.64
N GLN A 196 -15.61 5.15 -5.36
CA GLN A 196 -15.47 4.08 -6.35
C GLN A 196 -16.42 2.91 -6.10
N GLU A 197 -17.42 3.09 -5.23
CA GLU A 197 -18.43 2.09 -4.91
C GLU A 197 -17.85 0.78 -4.35
N LYS A 198 -16.76 0.83 -3.57
CA LYS A 198 -16.07 -0.32 -2.97
C LYS A 198 -16.32 -0.44 -1.47
N MET A 199 -17.54 -0.12 -1.04
CA MET A 199 -17.93 -0.16 0.37
C MET A 199 -17.87 -1.57 0.97
N ASP A 200 -18.08 -2.61 0.17
CA ASP A 200 -17.89 -3.99 0.61
C ASP A 200 -16.42 -4.25 0.99
N VAL A 201 -15.44 -3.65 0.30
CA VAL A 201 -14.00 -3.74 0.64
C VAL A 201 -13.73 -3.05 1.98
N TRP A 202 -14.29 -1.87 2.20
CA TRP A 202 -14.20 -1.15 3.49
C TRP A 202 -14.79 -1.98 4.63
N ALA A 203 -16.01 -2.50 4.46
CA ALA A 203 -16.71 -3.27 5.48
C ALA A 203 -16.04 -4.61 5.78
N THR A 204 -15.40 -5.22 4.79
CA THR A 204 -14.72 -6.52 4.94
C THR A 204 -13.32 -6.38 5.52
N GLY A 205 -12.60 -5.32 5.16
CA GLY A 205 -11.18 -5.13 5.47
C GLY A 205 -10.29 -6.29 5.03
N LEU A 206 -9.15 -6.47 5.72
CA LEU A 206 -8.17 -7.49 5.35
C LEU A 206 -8.65 -8.91 5.68
N PRO A 207 -8.32 -9.91 4.84
CA PRO A 207 -8.68 -11.31 5.06
C PRO A 207 -7.81 -11.98 6.13
N TRP A 208 -7.92 -11.57 7.40
CA TRP A 208 -7.01 -12.00 8.49
C TRP A 208 -6.91 -13.51 8.68
N ALA A 209 -8.03 -14.24 8.60
CA ALA A 209 -8.02 -15.70 8.71
C ALA A 209 -7.20 -16.36 7.60
N LEU A 210 -7.32 -15.84 6.37
CA LEU A 210 -6.58 -16.34 5.22
C LEU A 210 -5.10 -15.94 5.31
N ILE A 211 -4.81 -14.70 5.71
CA ILE A 211 -3.45 -14.20 5.97
C ILE A 211 -2.73 -15.08 7.01
N ASN A 212 -3.36 -15.35 8.16
CA ASN A 212 -2.76 -16.17 9.19
C ASN A 212 -2.47 -17.59 8.67
N THR A 213 -3.38 -18.16 7.89
CA THR A 213 -3.21 -19.50 7.30
C THR A 213 -2.04 -19.54 6.29
N CYS A 214 -1.94 -18.54 5.40
CA CYS A 214 -0.88 -18.47 4.39
C CYS A 214 0.51 -18.21 4.99
N ILE A 215 0.58 -17.44 6.09
CA ILE A 215 1.85 -17.20 6.78
C ILE A 215 2.30 -18.43 7.56
N ASP A 216 1.37 -19.19 8.14
CA ASP A 216 1.70 -20.37 8.94
C ASP A 216 1.93 -21.64 8.10
N ASN A 217 1.30 -21.78 6.92
CA ASN A 217 1.35 -22.99 6.10
C ASN A 217 1.86 -22.75 4.66
N SER A 218 2.78 -23.59 4.22
CA SER A 218 3.53 -23.53 2.96
C SER A 218 2.78 -24.01 1.70
N SER A 219 1.46 -24.12 1.68
CA SER A 219 0.78 -24.85 0.58
C SER A 219 -0.59 -24.36 0.12
N SER A 220 -1.03 -23.16 0.48
CA SER A 220 -2.24 -22.60 -0.15
C SER A 220 -1.91 -22.00 -1.52
N THR A 221 -2.00 -22.83 -2.55
CA THR A 221 -1.87 -22.44 -3.96
C THR A 221 -3.05 -21.54 -4.40
N MET A 222 -2.79 -20.29 -4.78
CA MET A 222 -3.78 -19.49 -5.52
C MET A 222 -3.55 -19.59 -7.03
N SER A 223 -3.83 -20.77 -7.58
CA SER A 223 -3.80 -21.03 -9.04
C SER A 223 -4.75 -20.13 -9.85
N ASN A 224 -5.66 -19.41 -9.20
CA ASN A 224 -6.69 -18.59 -9.85
C ASN A 224 -6.28 -17.13 -10.07
N PHE A 225 -5.20 -16.65 -9.42
CA PHE A 225 -4.80 -15.24 -9.53
C PHE A 225 -4.24 -14.86 -10.92
N GLU A 226 -3.40 -15.73 -11.50
CA GLU A 226 -2.81 -15.48 -12.83
C GLU A 226 -3.86 -15.45 -13.92
N GLN A 227 -4.84 -16.37 -13.84
CA GLN A 227 -5.96 -16.44 -14.77
C GLN A 227 -6.85 -15.18 -14.72
N MET A 228 -6.91 -14.51 -13.57
CA MET A 228 -7.83 -13.41 -13.33
C MET A 228 -7.21 -12.03 -13.54
N THR A 229 -5.91 -11.87 -13.30
CA THR A 229 -5.24 -10.57 -13.39
C THR A 229 -4.26 -10.46 -14.56
N GLY A 230 -3.88 -11.60 -15.16
CA GLY A 230 -2.85 -11.66 -16.20
C GLY A 230 -1.43 -11.44 -15.67
N PHE A 231 -1.25 -11.27 -14.36
CA PHE A 231 0.06 -11.21 -13.72
C PHE A 231 0.47 -12.57 -13.19
N ALA A 232 1.77 -12.87 -13.25
CA ALA A 232 2.31 -14.06 -12.62
C ALA A 232 2.07 -14.04 -11.10
N LEU A 233 2.13 -15.18 -10.44
CA LEU A 233 2.07 -15.23 -8.97
C LEU A 233 3.19 -14.35 -8.40
N ASP A 234 4.43 -14.54 -8.88
CA ASP A 234 5.57 -13.68 -8.53
C ASP A 234 5.63 -12.39 -9.36
N ASN A 235 5.74 -11.28 -8.65
CA ASN A 235 6.05 -9.94 -9.17
C ASN A 235 7.36 -9.90 -9.96
N LEU A 236 8.32 -10.75 -9.61
CA LEU A 236 9.59 -10.80 -10.31
C LEU A 236 9.45 -11.19 -11.78
N HIS A 237 8.46 -12.03 -12.09
CA HIS A 237 8.18 -12.52 -13.43
C HIS A 237 7.27 -11.61 -14.25
N ASP A 238 6.82 -10.49 -13.68
CA ASP A 238 6.08 -9.50 -14.45
C ASP A 238 6.92 -8.98 -15.61
N PRO A 239 6.30 -8.75 -16.79
CA PRO A 239 6.96 -8.09 -17.90
C PRO A 239 7.65 -6.82 -17.40
N SER A 240 8.83 -6.49 -17.94
CA SER A 240 9.52 -5.28 -17.53
C SER A 240 8.58 -4.08 -17.70
N THR A 241 8.10 -3.52 -16.60
CA THR A 241 7.38 -2.25 -16.65
C THR A 241 8.36 -1.24 -17.22
N ALA A 242 8.00 -0.64 -18.34
CA ALA A 242 8.91 -0.11 -19.36
C ALA A 242 9.89 1.01 -18.92
N LYS A 243 10.02 1.33 -17.61
CA LYS A 243 10.78 2.45 -17.09
C LYS A 243 11.28 2.15 -15.67
N THR A 244 12.10 1.13 -15.50
CA THR A 244 12.97 0.99 -14.32
C THR A 244 14.38 1.25 -14.81
N ASP A 245 14.79 2.52 -14.84
CA ASP A 245 16.18 2.88 -15.18
C ASP A 245 17.07 2.37 -14.04
N ALA A 246 17.79 1.27 -14.29
CA ALA A 246 18.72 0.65 -13.36
C ALA A 246 20.14 1.23 -13.51
N PHE A 247 20.26 2.42 -14.10
CA PHE A 247 21.55 3.01 -14.42
C PHE A 247 22.12 3.75 -13.20
N LEU A 248 23.31 3.34 -12.78
CA LEU A 248 24.08 3.99 -11.73
C LEU A 248 24.87 5.17 -12.35
N ASP A 249 24.31 6.38 -12.29
CA ASP A 249 24.93 7.59 -12.88
C ASP A 249 26.29 7.93 -12.25
N ASP A 250 26.25 8.44 -11.01
CA ASP A 250 27.40 8.93 -10.24
C ASP A 250 27.39 8.23 -8.88
N PRO A 251 28.49 7.58 -8.46
CA PRO A 251 28.61 7.01 -7.11
C PRO A 251 28.34 8.00 -5.97
N LYS A 252 28.58 9.31 -6.16
CA LYS A 252 28.24 10.34 -5.17
C LYS A 252 26.76 10.69 -5.16
N ARG A 253 26.05 10.41 -6.25
CA ARG A 253 24.63 10.74 -6.45
C ARG A 253 23.92 9.63 -7.26
N PRO A 254 23.86 8.41 -6.70
CA PRO A 254 23.34 7.27 -7.43
C PRO A 254 21.83 7.44 -7.67
N PHE A 255 21.40 7.10 -8.89
CA PHE A 255 20.01 7.22 -9.37
C PHE A 255 19.44 8.64 -9.44
N GLU A 256 20.27 9.70 -9.33
CA GLU A 256 19.78 11.09 -9.38
C GLU A 256 19.13 11.43 -10.73
N HIS A 257 19.63 10.87 -11.84
CA HIS A 257 19.11 11.09 -13.19
C HIS A 257 18.28 9.91 -13.70
N GLY A 258 17.93 8.96 -12.81
CA GLY A 258 17.02 7.88 -13.12
C GLY A 258 15.70 8.43 -13.67
N ARG A 259 15.21 7.86 -14.77
CA ARG A 259 13.96 8.29 -15.42
C ARG A 259 12.82 7.32 -15.20
N GLY A 260 12.97 6.38 -14.28
CA GLY A 260 11.93 5.42 -13.96
C GLY A 260 10.78 6.04 -13.18
N TYR A 261 9.63 5.36 -13.14
CA TYR A 261 8.45 5.88 -12.42
C TYR A 261 8.72 6.12 -10.93
N VAL A 262 9.58 5.31 -10.31
CA VAL A 262 9.98 5.46 -8.91
C VAL A 262 11.08 6.50 -8.70
N ASP A 263 11.62 7.09 -9.76
CA ASP A 263 12.68 8.09 -9.67
C ASP A 263 12.13 9.50 -9.45
N ARG A 264 12.88 10.29 -8.69
CA ARG A 264 12.60 11.72 -8.49
C ARG A 264 12.56 12.47 -9.83
N SER A 265 13.44 12.10 -10.75
CA SER A 265 13.63 12.75 -12.05
C SER A 265 12.79 12.10 -13.17
N PHE A 266 11.76 11.31 -12.82
CA PHE A 266 10.86 10.64 -13.76
C PHE A 266 10.45 11.59 -14.88
N THR A 267 10.85 11.23 -16.09
CA THR A 267 10.53 11.96 -17.31
C THR A 267 10.42 10.97 -18.44
N THR A 268 9.34 11.05 -19.22
CA THR A 268 9.13 10.17 -20.37
C THR A 268 8.46 10.92 -21.50
N THR A 269 8.93 10.70 -22.72
CA THR A 269 8.38 11.36 -23.91
C THR A 269 7.63 10.33 -24.75
N CYS A 270 6.39 10.65 -25.10
CA CYS A 270 5.61 9.82 -26.02
C CYS A 270 6.24 9.86 -27.42
N ALA A 271 6.56 8.68 -27.98
CA ALA A 271 7.15 8.59 -29.32
C ALA A 271 6.22 9.07 -30.46
N GLN A 272 4.90 9.07 -30.23
CA GLN A 272 3.91 9.43 -31.25
C GLN A 272 3.61 10.94 -31.27
N CYS A 273 3.42 11.55 -30.11
CA CYS A 273 3.02 12.97 -30.01
C CYS A 273 4.09 13.89 -29.42
N ASN A 274 5.27 13.37 -29.08
CA ASN A 274 6.37 14.09 -28.42
C ASN A 274 6.01 14.79 -27.10
N PHE A 275 4.86 14.47 -26.51
CA PHE A 275 4.48 15.00 -25.22
C PHE A 275 5.35 14.39 -24.12
N THR A 276 5.99 15.25 -23.32
CA THR A 276 6.81 14.83 -22.18
C THR A 276 5.97 14.84 -20.90
N THR A 277 5.94 13.70 -20.21
CA THR A 277 5.26 13.52 -18.93
C THR A 277 6.29 13.37 -17.82
N ASN A 278 5.98 13.96 -16.67
CA ASN A 278 6.71 13.79 -15.40
C ASN A 278 5.69 13.66 -14.25
N HIS A 279 6.18 13.55 -13.01
CA HIS A 279 5.32 13.41 -11.82
C HIS A 279 4.31 14.55 -11.67
N GLU A 280 4.69 15.77 -12.01
CA GLU A 280 3.81 16.94 -11.89
C GLU A 280 2.67 16.89 -12.92
N ILE A 281 2.99 16.50 -14.15
CA ILE A 281 2.00 16.29 -15.21
C ILE A 281 1.03 15.17 -14.83
N LEU A 282 1.51 14.06 -14.26
CA LEU A 282 0.64 12.96 -13.82
C LEU A 282 -0.37 13.41 -12.75
N LYS A 283 0.03 14.27 -11.80
CA LYS A 283 -0.89 14.84 -10.79
C LYS A 283 -1.95 15.72 -11.44
N LEU A 284 -1.55 16.58 -12.38
CA LEU A 284 -2.49 17.44 -13.11
C LEU A 284 -3.47 16.63 -13.95
N GLN A 285 -3.01 15.55 -14.60
CA GLN A 285 -3.86 14.63 -15.32
C GLN A 285 -4.83 13.88 -14.39
N LYS A 286 -4.37 13.44 -13.20
CA LYS A 286 -5.24 12.87 -12.18
C LYS A 286 -6.32 13.88 -11.75
N PHE A 287 -5.93 15.10 -11.38
CA PHE A 287 -6.85 16.17 -11.01
C PHE A 287 -7.86 16.47 -12.13
N ARG A 288 -7.43 16.46 -13.39
CA ARG A 288 -8.31 16.63 -14.54
C ARG A 288 -9.36 15.53 -14.64
N ARG A 289 -8.98 14.26 -14.44
CA ARG A 289 -9.93 13.14 -14.43
C ARG A 289 -10.95 13.31 -13.31
N ASP A 290 -10.49 13.66 -12.11
CA ASP A 290 -11.37 13.94 -10.97
C ASP A 290 -12.32 15.12 -11.27
N LEU A 291 -11.83 16.19 -11.88
CA LEU A 291 -12.64 17.36 -12.30
C LEU A 291 -13.68 16.99 -13.37
N GLN A 292 -13.31 16.15 -14.34
CA GLN A 292 -14.24 15.69 -15.36
C GLN A 292 -15.34 14.81 -14.77
N ALA A 293 -14.99 13.92 -13.83
CA ALA A 293 -15.96 13.09 -13.12
C ALA A 293 -16.95 13.94 -12.30
N LEU A 294 -16.47 15.01 -11.64
CA LEU A 294 -17.36 15.96 -10.96
C LEU A 294 -18.33 16.64 -11.94
N LEU A 295 -17.82 17.13 -13.07
CA LEU A 295 -18.62 17.94 -13.98
C LEU A 295 -19.59 17.11 -14.85
N LYS A 296 -19.27 15.85 -15.13
CA LYS A 296 -20.05 14.99 -16.03
C LYS A 296 -20.90 13.97 -15.28
N ASP A 297 -20.35 13.39 -14.22
CA ASP A 297 -20.90 12.21 -13.56
C ASP A 297 -21.38 12.54 -12.12
N ASP A 298 -21.33 13.81 -11.71
CA ASP A 298 -21.64 14.31 -10.35
C ASP A 298 -20.84 13.60 -9.24
N VAL A 299 -19.65 13.07 -9.59
CA VAL A 299 -18.76 12.39 -8.63
C VAL A 299 -17.93 13.43 -7.87
N PRO A 300 -18.05 13.53 -6.53
CA PRO A 300 -17.32 14.53 -5.76
C PRO A 300 -15.79 14.45 -5.94
N MET A 301 -15.14 15.61 -5.86
CA MET A 301 -13.68 15.69 -5.85
C MET A 301 -13.10 14.90 -4.66
N PRO A 302 -11.93 14.27 -4.80
CA PRO A 302 -11.26 13.65 -3.67
C PRO A 302 -11.02 14.64 -2.53
N GLY A 303 -11.28 14.24 -1.29
CA GLY A 303 -11.12 15.07 -0.09
C GLY A 303 -12.34 15.89 0.30
N THR A 304 -13.50 15.69 -0.36
CA THR A 304 -14.70 16.52 -0.20
C THR A 304 -15.94 15.74 0.21
N SER A 305 -15.81 14.43 0.40
CA SER A 305 -16.94 13.53 0.67
C SER A 305 -17.12 13.21 2.16
N LEU A 306 -16.25 13.74 3.03
CA LEU A 306 -16.26 13.48 4.48
C LEU A 306 -16.16 14.76 5.31
N SER A 307 -16.87 14.77 6.44
CA SER A 307 -16.83 15.82 7.47
C SER A 307 -15.46 15.92 8.14
N GLN A 308 -15.24 16.90 9.02
CA GLN A 308 -13.99 16.99 9.79
C GLN A 308 -13.74 15.74 10.65
N GLU A 309 -14.81 15.11 11.12
CA GLU A 309 -14.81 13.86 11.89
C GLU A 309 -14.60 12.61 11.03
N GLY A 310 -14.45 12.77 9.70
CA GLY A 310 -14.22 11.66 8.78
C GLY A 310 -15.47 10.82 8.50
N ARG A 311 -16.66 11.39 8.72
CA ARG A 311 -17.94 10.72 8.48
C ARG A 311 -18.66 11.38 7.30
N PRO A 312 -19.48 10.64 6.54
CA PRO A 312 -20.45 11.26 5.66
C PRO A 312 -21.48 11.94 6.58
N ASP A 313 -21.66 13.24 6.47
CA ASP A 313 -22.70 13.92 7.26
C ASP A 313 -24.07 13.41 6.83
N LYS A 314 -24.96 13.21 7.82
CA LYS A 314 -26.24 12.53 7.62
C LYS A 314 -26.98 13.15 6.43
N ALA A 315 -27.34 12.30 5.47
CA ALA A 315 -28.20 12.59 4.30
C ALA A 315 -29.63 13.05 4.65
N LEU A 316 -29.85 13.59 5.86
CA LEU A 316 -31.14 14.04 6.38
C LEU A 316 -31.38 15.54 6.16
N ASN A 317 -30.44 16.27 5.56
CA ASN A 317 -30.62 17.68 5.24
C ASN A 317 -30.98 17.83 3.75
N PRO A 318 -32.15 18.41 3.40
CA PRO A 318 -32.59 18.57 2.01
C PRO A 318 -31.65 19.40 1.14
N ASP A 319 -30.65 20.05 1.73
CA ASP A 319 -29.67 20.90 1.04
C ASP A 319 -28.24 20.32 1.12
N LEU A 320 -28.08 18.99 1.00
CA LEU A 320 -26.78 18.29 0.91
C LEU A 320 -25.76 19.02 0.01
N ARG A 321 -26.23 19.57 -1.13
CA ARG A 321 -25.40 20.33 -2.06
C ARG A 321 -24.83 21.63 -1.46
N ARG A 322 -25.48 22.23 -0.46
CA ARG A 322 -25.03 23.42 0.29
C ARG A 322 -24.21 23.10 1.53
N HIS A 323 -24.03 21.82 1.87
CA HIS A 323 -23.22 21.41 3.02
C HIS A 323 -21.75 21.85 2.90
N GLU A 324 -21.12 22.28 3.99
CA GLU A 324 -19.75 22.83 3.98
C GLU A 324 -18.72 21.89 3.33
N MET A 325 -18.87 20.58 3.52
CA MET A 325 -17.99 19.56 2.92
C MET A 325 -17.91 19.64 1.38
N PHE A 326 -19.02 19.99 0.72
CA PHE A 326 -19.09 20.11 -0.74
C PHE A 326 -18.75 21.50 -1.24
N PHE A 327 -18.35 22.43 -0.37
CA PHE A 327 -17.96 23.78 -0.76
C PHE A 327 -16.90 23.79 -1.88
N PRO A 328 -15.83 22.96 -1.84
CA PRO A 328 -14.88 22.91 -2.95
C PRO A 328 -15.52 22.45 -4.27
N ASN A 329 -16.50 21.55 -4.25
CA ASN A 329 -17.23 21.16 -5.46
C ASN A 329 -18.12 22.30 -5.97
N ARG A 330 -18.80 23.01 -5.06
CA ARG A 330 -19.65 24.16 -5.42
C ARG A 330 -18.86 25.28 -6.05
N ILE A 331 -17.71 25.67 -5.49
CA ILE A 331 -16.90 26.76 -6.05
C ILE A 331 -16.31 26.36 -7.41
N ILE A 332 -16.01 25.08 -7.61
CA ILE A 332 -15.66 24.53 -8.93
C ILE A 332 -16.79 24.74 -9.92
N ILE A 333 -17.99 24.25 -9.61
CA ILE A 333 -19.15 24.29 -10.50
C ILE A 333 -19.60 25.74 -10.76
N GLY A 334 -19.60 26.58 -9.72
CA GLY A 334 -20.12 27.94 -9.73
C GLY A 334 -19.20 28.97 -10.37
N GLY A 335 -17.87 28.79 -10.29
CA GLY A 335 -16.94 29.83 -10.75
C GLY A 335 -15.65 29.34 -11.41
N LEU A 336 -15.11 28.19 -10.99
CA LEU A 336 -13.78 27.77 -11.44
C LEU A 336 -13.77 26.80 -12.63
N LYS A 337 -14.90 26.20 -13.02
CA LYS A 337 -14.95 25.12 -14.02
C LYS A 337 -14.17 25.43 -15.31
N THR A 338 -14.43 26.59 -15.91
CA THR A 338 -13.84 26.97 -17.20
C THR A 338 -12.34 27.21 -17.06
N LEU A 339 -11.94 27.87 -15.96
CA LEU A 339 -10.53 28.14 -15.67
C LEU A 339 -9.76 26.85 -15.45
N LEU A 340 -10.27 25.94 -14.61
CA LEU A 340 -9.60 24.69 -14.27
C LEU A 340 -9.54 23.70 -15.44
N ILE A 341 -10.60 23.63 -16.25
CA ILE A 341 -10.60 22.84 -17.48
C ILE A 341 -9.53 23.37 -18.44
N ASN A 342 -9.50 24.67 -18.71
CA ASN A 342 -8.50 25.27 -19.61
C ASN A 342 -7.06 25.09 -19.10
N ALA A 343 -6.86 25.23 -17.78
CA ALA A 343 -5.57 25.03 -17.14
C ALA A 343 -5.06 23.58 -17.25
N THR A 344 -5.98 22.61 -17.38
CA THR A 344 -5.66 21.18 -17.47
C THR A 344 -5.77 20.61 -18.88
N ASP A 345 -6.37 21.32 -19.84
CA ASP A 345 -6.37 20.97 -21.27
C ASP A 345 -5.03 21.28 -21.93
N ASN A 346 -4.46 22.43 -21.60
CA ASN A 346 -3.24 22.93 -22.22
C ASN A 346 -2.05 22.77 -21.28
N ILE A 347 -1.87 21.56 -20.73
CA ILE A 347 -0.77 21.29 -19.81
C ILE A 347 0.57 21.50 -20.54
N GLN A 348 1.34 22.49 -20.08
CA GLN A 348 2.67 22.78 -20.59
C GLN A 348 3.72 22.33 -19.57
N VAL A 349 4.62 21.45 -20.00
CA VAL A 349 5.71 20.93 -19.17
C VAL A 349 6.56 22.08 -18.63
N GLY A 350 6.77 22.11 -17.31
CA GLY A 350 7.56 23.14 -16.62
C GLY A 350 6.83 24.47 -16.39
N LYS A 351 5.59 24.63 -16.87
CA LYS A 351 4.77 25.82 -16.64
C LYS A 351 3.49 25.52 -15.88
N SER A 352 2.78 24.46 -16.27
CA SER A 352 1.58 24.01 -15.57
C SER A 352 1.99 23.21 -14.33
N THR A 353 1.51 23.64 -13.17
CA THR A 353 1.80 23.03 -11.87
C THR A 353 0.53 22.91 -11.03
N VAL A 354 0.53 22.00 -10.05
CA VAL A 354 -0.53 21.90 -9.04
C VAL A 354 -0.65 23.19 -8.23
N THR A 355 0.44 23.95 -8.10
CA THR A 355 0.42 25.30 -7.51
C THR A 355 -0.51 26.24 -8.27
N ASN A 356 -0.55 26.19 -9.60
CA ASN A 356 -1.47 27.04 -10.37
C ASN A 356 -2.94 26.70 -10.09
N ILE A 357 -3.24 25.42 -9.86
CA ILE A 357 -4.58 24.97 -9.46
C ILE A 357 -4.90 25.52 -8.07
N ARG A 358 -4.00 25.34 -7.10
CA ARG A 358 -4.17 25.88 -5.74
C ARG A 358 -4.40 27.39 -5.75
N ASP A 359 -3.57 28.15 -6.47
CA ASP A 359 -3.68 29.60 -6.52
C ASP A 359 -5.00 30.05 -7.18
N ALA A 360 -5.60 29.23 -8.06
CA ALA A 360 -6.93 29.49 -8.60
C ALA A 360 -8.02 29.35 -7.53
N PHE A 361 -7.95 28.31 -6.69
CA PHE A 361 -8.84 28.18 -5.53
C PHE A 361 -8.65 29.34 -4.55
N ASP A 362 -7.40 29.71 -4.23
CA ASP A 362 -7.11 30.81 -3.30
C ASP A 362 -7.69 32.15 -3.77
N ARG A 363 -7.73 32.40 -5.08
CA ARG A 363 -8.37 33.59 -5.66
C ARG A 363 -9.89 33.50 -5.57
N ALA A 364 -10.48 32.36 -5.91
CA ALA A 364 -11.93 32.20 -5.90
C ALA A 364 -12.53 32.29 -4.49
N ILE A 365 -11.84 31.73 -3.47
CA ILE A 365 -12.28 31.81 -2.08
C ILE A 365 -12.30 33.26 -1.55
N ARG A 366 -11.58 34.18 -2.20
CA ARG A 366 -11.58 35.61 -1.85
C ARG A 366 -12.64 36.41 -2.60
N ASP A 367 -13.28 35.81 -3.60
CA ASP A 367 -14.32 36.45 -4.39
C ASP A 367 -15.69 36.22 -3.74
N ALA A 368 -16.23 37.27 -3.12
CA ALA A 368 -17.52 37.21 -2.43
C ALA A 368 -18.71 36.85 -3.34
N SER A 369 -18.55 36.90 -4.67
CA SER A 369 -19.58 36.44 -5.61
C SER A 369 -19.61 34.92 -5.80
N LEU A 370 -18.57 34.21 -5.36
CA LEU A 370 -18.38 32.77 -5.53
C LEU A 370 -18.45 31.96 -4.21
N VAL A 371 -18.52 32.64 -3.06
CA VAL A 371 -18.46 32.04 -1.71
C VAL A 371 -19.84 31.96 -1.07
#